data_AF-A0A0F9TPE3-F1
#
_entry.id   AF-A0A0F9TPE3-F1
#
_cell.length_a   1.000
_cell.length_b   1.000
_cell.length_c   1.000
_cell.angle_alpha   90.00
_cell.angle_beta   90.00
_cell.angle_gamma   90.00
#
_symmetry.space_group_name_H-M   'P 1'
#
loop_
_entity.id
_entity.type
_entity.pdbx_description
1 polymer ?
#
loop_
_entity_poly.entity_id
_entity_poly.type
_entity_poly.pdbx_seq_one_letter_code
_entity_poly.pdbx_strand_id
1 'polypeptide(L)' 'MSRKRKHPPSKARPACPQAPPPPPPVDVVDGIPDCASSRPMWRWLLMGVLIAGWLAFLVTCWLTGQLSSS' A
#
# COMPACT_ATOMS: atom_id res chain seq x y z
N MET A 1 53.92 -42.18 -2.96
CA MET A 1 52.71 -42.87 -2.44
C MET A 1 51.69 -41.84 -2.01
N SER A 2 50.64 -41.62 -2.80
CA SER A 2 49.67 -40.52 -2.62
C SER A 2 48.44 -40.99 -1.84
N ARG A 3 48.26 -40.52 -0.60
CA ARG A 3 47.12 -40.91 0.26
C ARG A 3 45.86 -40.13 -0.13
N LYS A 4 44.97 -40.75 -0.91
CA LYS A 4 43.58 -40.27 -1.10
C LYS A 4 42.85 -40.22 0.25
N ARG A 5 42.53 -39.01 0.74
CA ARG A 5 41.61 -38.84 1.87
C ARG A 5 40.18 -39.13 1.39
N LYS A 6 39.59 -40.20 1.92
CA LYS A 6 38.17 -40.55 1.72
C LYS A 6 37.32 -39.58 2.55
N HIS A 7 36.46 -38.79 1.90
CA HIS A 7 35.41 -38.04 2.60
C HIS A 7 34.42 -39.03 3.22
N PRO A 8 34.03 -38.88 4.51
CA PRO A 8 32.99 -39.70 5.11
C PRO A 8 31.61 -39.36 4.49
N PRO A 9 30.67 -40.33 4.45
CA PRO A 9 29.34 -40.10 3.90
C PRO A 9 28.59 -39.05 4.72
N SER A 10 28.12 -38.00 4.04
CA SER A 10 27.29 -36.94 4.61
C SER A 10 26.02 -37.55 5.21
N LYS A 11 25.97 -37.64 6.55
CA LYS A 11 24.74 -37.97 7.29
C LYS A 11 23.63 -37.00 6.86
N ALA A 12 22.51 -37.55 6.41
CA ALA A 12 21.32 -36.80 6.06
C ALA A 12 20.92 -35.89 7.24
N ARG A 13 20.96 -34.58 7.01
CA ARG A 13 20.48 -33.58 7.97
C ARG A 13 18.95 -33.65 7.96
N PRO A 14 18.27 -33.72 9.12
CA PRO A 14 16.81 -33.66 9.14
C PRO A 14 16.37 -32.33 8.52
N ALA A 15 15.38 -32.38 7.63
CA ALA A 15 14.82 -31.21 6.99
C ALA A 15 14.31 -30.24 8.07
N CYS A 16 14.93 -29.07 8.18
CA CYS A 16 14.38 -27.98 8.97
C CYS A 16 13.00 -27.62 8.35
N PRO A 17 11.95 -27.42 9.17
CA PRO A 17 10.70 -26.85 8.69
C PRO A 17 11.01 -25.53 7.98
N GLN A 18 10.57 -25.38 6.73
CA GLN A 18 10.76 -24.15 5.98
C GLN A 18 10.09 -23.01 6.75
N ALA A 19 10.89 -22.11 7.30
CA ALA A 19 10.38 -20.86 7.86
C ALA A 19 9.71 -20.06 6.72
N PRO A 20 8.60 -19.35 7.00
CA PRO A 20 7.97 -18.49 5.99
C PRO A 20 8.99 -17.46 5.46
N PRO A 21 8.88 -17.09 4.17
CA PRO A 21 9.78 -16.09 3.59
C PRO A 21 9.67 -14.77 4.37
N PRO A 22 10.79 -14.04 4.53
CA PRO A 22 10.75 -12.73 5.18
C PRO A 22 9.83 -11.77 4.40
N PRO A 23 9.16 -10.82 5.09
CA PRO A 23 8.37 -9.79 4.43
C PRO A 23 9.24 -8.97 3.47
N PRO A 24 8.65 -8.39 2.41
CA PRO A 24 9.39 -7.54 1.48
C PRO A 24 10.08 -6.39 2.24
N PRO A 25 11.28 -5.96 1.79
CA PRO A 25 11.96 -4.82 2.38
C PRO A 25 11.07 -3.59 2.28
N VAL A 26 10.90 -2.90 3.40
CA VAL A 26 10.25 -1.59 3.42
C VAL A 26 11.27 -0.58 2.91
N ASP A 27 10.92 0.20 1.89
CA ASP A 27 11.75 1.32 1.48
C ASP A 27 11.79 2.34 2.62
N VAL A 28 13.01 2.66 3.05
CA VAL A 28 13.28 3.51 4.19
C VAL A 28 14.00 4.74 3.67
N VAL A 29 13.44 5.93 3.88
CA VAL A 29 14.13 7.20 3.64
C VAL A 29 14.61 7.72 4.98
N ASP A 30 15.92 7.92 5.14
CA ASP A 30 16.57 8.42 6.37
C ASP A 30 16.31 7.58 7.65
N GLY A 31 16.06 6.27 7.50
CA GLY A 31 15.74 5.40 8.65
C GLY A 31 14.28 5.43 9.09
N ILE A 32 13.43 6.21 8.41
CA ILE A 32 11.97 6.25 8.62
C ILE A 32 11.30 5.42 7.52
N PRO A 33 10.44 4.44 7.86
CA PRO A 33 9.71 3.67 6.86
C PRO A 33 8.86 4.61 6.01
N ASP A 34 9.05 4.57 4.69
CA ASP A 34 8.27 5.38 3.76
C ASP A 34 6.88 4.76 3.61
N CYS A 35 5.97 5.19 4.49
CA CYS A 35 4.57 4.82 4.46
C CYS A 35 3.77 5.59 3.39
N ALA A 36 4.42 6.40 2.53
CA ALA A 36 3.72 7.26 1.57
C ALA A 36 3.05 6.50 0.41
N SER A 37 3.32 5.19 0.25
CA SER A 37 2.78 4.40 -0.88
C SER A 37 1.27 4.16 -0.81
N SER A 38 0.66 4.25 0.38
CA SER A 38 -0.79 4.15 0.56
C SER A 38 -1.39 5.51 0.90
N ARG A 39 -1.38 6.44 -0.07
CA ARG A 39 -2.23 7.63 0.05
C ARG A 39 -3.69 7.16 -0.04
N PRO A 40 -4.51 7.34 1.01
CA PRO A 40 -5.88 6.82 0.99
C PRO A 40 -6.70 7.58 -0.05
N MET A 41 -6.96 6.93 -1.20
CA MET A 41 -7.85 7.43 -2.26
C MET A 41 -9.20 7.89 -1.72
N TRP A 42 -9.64 7.29 -0.61
CA TRP A 42 -10.84 7.68 0.14
C TRP A 42 -10.89 9.17 0.51
N ARG A 43 -9.76 9.77 0.91
CA ARG A 43 -9.73 11.20 1.26
C ARG A 43 -10.07 12.08 0.06
N TRP A 44 -9.55 11.73 -1.12
CA TRP A 44 -9.83 12.45 -2.36
C TRP A 44 -11.27 12.24 -2.83
N LEU A 45 -11.80 11.02 -2.69
CA LEU A 45 -13.21 10.74 -2.97
C LEU A 45 -14.15 11.56 -2.09
N LEU A 46 -13.89 11.62 -0.77
CA LEU A 46 -14.66 12.44 0.16
C LEU A 46 -14.63 13.93 -0.22
N MET A 47 -13.45 14.46 -0.54
CA MET A 47 -13.32 15.85 -1.01
C MET A 47 -14.07 16.09 -2.31
N GLY A 48 -14.00 15.16 -3.26
CA GLY A 48 -14.74 15.23 -4.52
C GLY A 48 -16.26 15.27 -4.31
N VAL A 49 -16.79 14.40 -3.44
CA VAL A 49 -18.23 14.38 -3.11
C VAL A 49 -18.66 15.66 -2.42
N LEU A 50 -17.86 16.16 -1.47
CA LEU A 50 -18.15 17.42 -0.76
C LEU A 50 -18.24 18.60 -1.74
N ILE A 51 -17.27 18.72 -2.65
CA ILE A 51 -17.24 19.78 -3.66
C ILE A 51 -18.42 19.64 -4.63
N ALA A 52 -18.69 18.43 -5.12
CA ALA A 52 -19.80 18.18 -6.03
C ALA A 52 -21.16 18.52 -5.41
N GLY A 53 -21.39 18.11 -4.15
CA GLY A 53 -22.60 18.45 -3.42
C GLY A 53 -22.76 19.96 -3.18
N TRP A 54 -21.65 20.65 -2.87
CA TRP A 54 -21.66 22.10 -2.68
C TRP A 54 -21.97 22.86 -3.97
N LEU A 55 -21.39 22.45 -5.10
CA LEU A 55 -21.71 23.02 -6.42
C LEU A 55 -23.17 22.77 -6.81
N ALA A 56 -23.68 21.56 -6.59
CA ALA A 56 -25.08 21.24 -6.86
C ALA A 56 -26.04 22.11 -6.03
N PHE A 57 -25.71 22.36 -4.76
CA PHE A 57 -26.45 23.27 -3.90
C PHE A 57 -26.47 24.69 -4.45
N LEU A 58 -25.31 25.24 -4.85
CA LEU A 58 -25.23 26.58 -5.45
C LEU A 58 -26.06 26.71 -6.72
N VAL A 59 -26.00 25.70 -7.61
CA VAL A 59 -26.81 25.67 -8.84
C VAL A 59 -28.30 25.64 -8.49
N THR A 60 -28.69 24.86 -7.49
CA THR A 60 -30.08 24.78 -7.03
C THR A 60 -30.56 26.13 -6.48
N CYS A 61 -29.74 26.80 -5.64
CA CYS A 61 -30.02 28.14 -5.12
C CYS A 61 -30.14 29.18 -6.25
N TRP A 62 -29.27 29.10 -7.26
CA TRP A 62 -29.32 30.01 -8.40
C TRP A 62 -30.60 29.81 -9.22
N LEU A 63 -30.98 28.57 -9.52
CA LEU A 63 -32.22 28.26 -10.25
C LEU A 63 -33.47 28.71 -9.50
N THR A 64 -33.52 28.45 -8.19
CA THR A 64 -34.64 28.91 -7.35
C THR A 64 -34.71 30.43 -7.24
N GLY A 65 -33.56 31.12 -7.17
CA GLY A 65 -33.49 32.57 -7.25
C GLY A 65 -34.02 33.13 -8.56
N GLN A 66 -33.67 32.51 -9.70
CA GLN A 66 -34.18 32.91 -11.02
C GLN A 66 -35.70 32.71 -11.11
N LEU A 67 -36.21 31.57 -10.65
CA LEU A 67 -37.65 31.28 -10.61
C LEU A 67 -38.43 32.25 -9.71
N SER A 68 -37.81 32.72 -8.63
CA SER A 68 -38.46 33.66 -7.70
C SER A 68 -38.40 35.12 -8.15
N SER A 69 -37.55 35.45 -9.12
CA SER A 69 -37.37 36.82 -9.63
C SER A 69 -38.17 37.10 -10.92
N SER A 70 -38.91 36.10 -11.42
CA SER A 70 -39.76 36.19 -12.61
C SER A 70 -41.24 36.24 -12.24
#